data_AF-A0AAE3J984-F1
#
_entry.id   AF-A0AAE3J984-F1
#
_cell.length_a   1.000
_cell.length_b   1.000
_cell.length_c   1.000
_cell.angle_alpha   90.00
_cell.angle_beta   90.00
_cell.angle_gamma   90.00
#
_symmetry.space_group_name_H-M   'P 1'
#
loop_
_entity.id
_entity.type
_entity.pdbx_description
1 polymer ?
#
loop_
_entity_poly.entity_id
_entity_poly.type
_entity_poly.pdbx_seq_one_letter_code
_entity_poly.pdbx_strand_id
1 'polypeptide(L)' 'MDMKLGTDIAYITLKKQVDQIILIAGDSDFVPSAKLTRREGVDFILEPMGQTINDDLNEHIDGIRSKIKYFIPKEQ' A
#
# COMPACT_ATOMS: atom_id res chain seq x y z
N MET A 1 -15.23 0.45 -3.45
CA MET A 1 -14.63 0.85 -4.75
C MET A 1 -13.19 0.35 -4.84
N ASP A 2 -12.79 -0.53 -3.90
CA ASP A 2 -11.40 -0.79 -3.50
C ASP A 2 -10.85 -2.07 -4.14
N MET A 3 -11.74 -2.97 -4.57
CA MET A 3 -11.37 -4.21 -5.25
C MET A 3 -10.66 -4.00 -6.60
N LYS A 4 -10.90 -2.88 -7.29
CA LYS A 4 -10.26 -2.60 -8.59
C LYS A 4 -8.76 -2.38 -8.42
N LEU A 5 -8.35 -1.57 -7.43
CA LEU A 5 -6.95 -1.29 -7.17
C LEU A 5 -6.20 -2.55 -6.70
N GLY A 6 -6.80 -3.35 -5.82
CA GLY A 6 -6.19 -4.61 -5.39
C GLY A 6 -5.99 -5.61 -6.54
N THR A 7 -6.91 -5.64 -7.50
CA THR A 7 -6.80 -6.47 -8.71
C THR A 7 -5.71 -5.97 -9.66
N ASP A 8 -5.60 -4.66 -9.83
CA ASP A 8 -4.57 -4.05 -10.67
C ASP A 8 -3.16 -4.32 -10.11
N ILE A 9 -2.99 -4.19 -8.79
CA ILE A 9 -1.75 -4.55 -8.07
C ILE A 9 -1.42 -6.02 -8.32
N ALA A 10 -2.39 -6.93 -8.14
CA ALA A 10 -2.18 -8.34 -8.39
C ALA A 10 -1.74 -8.62 -9.85
N TYR A 11 -2.38 -7.95 -10.81
CA TYR A 11 -2.08 -8.12 -12.23
C TYR A 11 -0.63 -7.73 -12.55
N ILE A 12 -0.19 -6.53 -12.14
CA ILE A 12 1.17 -6.04 -12.46
C ILE A 12 2.26 -6.84 -11.73
N THR A 13 1.98 -7.28 -10.49
CA THR A 13 2.87 -8.16 -9.70
C THR A 13 3.03 -9.51 -10.39
N LEU A 14 1.93 -10.20 -10.73
CA LEU A 14 1.98 -11.52 -11.36
C LEU A 14 2.62 -11.50 -12.76
N LYS A 15 2.53 -10.37 -13.46
CA LYS A 15 3.23 -10.14 -14.73
C LYS A 15 4.70 -9.75 -14.56
N LYS A 16 5.19 -9.62 -13.32
CA LYS A 16 6.57 -9.22 -12.98
C LYS A 16 6.98 -7.92 -13.66
N GLN A 17 6.06 -6.96 -13.69
CA GLN A 17 6.27 -5.67 -14.35
C GLN A 17 6.90 -4.62 -13.43
N VAL A 18 6.97 -4.90 -12.14
CA VAL A 18 7.47 -4.01 -11.10
C VAL A 18 8.28 -4.80 -10.08
N ASP A 19 9.30 -4.16 -9.50
CA ASP A 19 10.09 -4.71 -8.39
C ASP A 19 9.67 -4.14 -7.02
N GLN A 20 8.95 -3.00 -7.02
CA GLN A 20 8.47 -2.34 -5.81
C GLN A 20 7.13 -1.63 -6.05
N ILE A 21 6.23 -1.72 -5.07
CA ILE A 21 4.95 -1.02 -5.01
C ILE A 21 4.95 -0.12 -3.77
N ILE A 22 4.58 1.15 -3.97
CA ILE A 22 4.35 2.10 -2.88
C ILE A 22 2.85 2.40 -2.86
N LEU A 23 2.15 1.89 -1.86
CA LEU A 23 0.75 2.18 -1.61
C LEU A 23 0.63 3.46 -0.78
N ILE A 24 -0.05 4.46 -1.32
CA ILE A 24 -0.40 5.69 -0.60
C ILE A 24 -1.87 5.58 -0.24
N ALA A 25 -2.16 5.11 0.98
CA ALA A 25 -3.52 4.87 1.46
C ALA A 25 -3.57 4.87 2.99
N GLY A 26 -4.71 5.28 3.55
CA GLY A 26 -4.99 5.16 4.99
C GLY A 26 -5.84 3.94 5.37
N ASP A 27 -6.11 3.04 4.42
CA ASP A 27 -7.03 1.91 4.59
C ASP A 27 -6.29 0.58 4.74
N SER A 28 -6.82 -0.29 5.60
CA SER A 28 -6.30 -1.64 5.88
C SER A 28 -6.74 -2.71 4.88
N ASP A 29 -7.67 -2.41 3.96
CA ASP A 29 -8.25 -3.37 3.01
C ASP A 29 -7.24 -3.98 2.00
N PHE A 30 -5.97 -3.56 2.03
CA PHE A 30 -4.92 -4.01 1.11
C PHE A 30 -4.09 -5.19 1.60
N VAL A 31 -4.41 -5.79 2.75
CA VAL A 31 -3.72 -6.99 3.27
C VAL A 31 -3.59 -8.11 2.23
N PRO A 32 -4.63 -8.49 1.47
CA PRO A 32 -4.50 -9.54 0.45
C PRO A 32 -3.51 -9.18 -0.67
N SER A 33 -3.52 -7.92 -1.12
CA SER A 33 -2.62 -7.42 -2.16
C SER A 33 -1.16 -7.36 -1.68
N ALA A 34 -0.94 -6.93 -0.43
CA ALA A 34 0.38 -6.88 0.18
C ALA A 34 0.97 -8.30 0.32
N LYS A 35 0.16 -9.26 0.80
CA LYS A 35 0.54 -10.68 0.88
C LYS A 35 0.95 -11.24 -0.48
N LEU A 36 0.14 -11.02 -1.51
CA LEU A 36 0.45 -11.51 -2.86
C LEU A 36 1.75 -10.90 -3.37
N THR A 37 1.89 -9.58 -3.25
CA THR A 37 3.04 -8.84 -3.77
C THR A 37 4.35 -9.32 -3.15
N ARG A 38 4.39 -9.45 -1.83
CA ARG A 38 5.57 -9.96 -1.11
C ARG A 38 5.89 -11.41 -1.45
N ARG A 39 4.87 -12.25 -1.64
CA ARG A 39 5.07 -13.67 -2.05
C ARG A 39 5.71 -13.79 -3.43
N GLU A 40 5.42 -12.87 -4.33
CA GLU A 40 6.03 -12.82 -5.66
C GLU A 40 7.41 -12.13 -5.67
N GLY A 41 7.92 -11.71 -4.50
CA GLY A 41 9.24 -11.10 -4.34
C GLY A 41 9.29 -9.62 -4.72
N VAL A 42 8.14 -8.95 -4.75
CA VAL A 42 8.03 -7.51 -5.02
C VAL A 42 7.91 -6.78 -3.68
N ASP A 43 8.70 -5.72 -3.49
CA ASP A 43 8.68 -4.92 -2.26
C ASP A 43 7.35 -4.15 -2.14
N PHE A 44 6.70 -4.20 -0.97
CA PHE A 44 5.44 -3.50 -0.73
C PHE A 44 5.59 -2.48 0.41
N ILE A 45 5.55 -1.19 0.08
CA ILE A 45 5.76 -0.07 1.01
C ILE A 45 4.44 0.69 1.22
N LEU A 46 4.17 1.13 2.45
CA LEU A 46 3.00 1.95 2.78
C LEU A 46 3.38 3.41 3.13
N GLU A 47 2.64 4.37 2.57
CA GLU A 47 2.60 5.78 3.00
C GLU A 47 1.19 6.03 3.56
N PRO A 48 1.04 6.14 4.89
CA PRO A 48 -0.28 6.13 5.54
C PRO A 48 -0.99 7.50 5.53
N MET A 49 -0.45 8.50 4.85
CA MET A 49 -0.98 9.86 4.80
C MET A 49 -1.21 10.50 6.18
N GLY A 50 -0.36 10.17 7.15
CA GLY A 50 -0.49 10.63 8.54
C GLY A 50 -1.57 9.91 9.37
N GLN A 51 -2.18 8.85 8.84
CA GLN A 51 -3.09 7.98 9.57
C GLN A 51 -2.33 6.93 10.40
N THR A 52 -2.97 6.44 11.45
CA THR A 52 -2.50 5.25 12.17
C THR A 52 -2.71 4.02 11.29
N ILE A 53 -1.69 3.16 11.22
CA ILE A 53 -1.74 1.93 10.42
C ILE A 53 -2.33 0.81 11.28
N ASN A 54 -3.19 -0.01 10.68
CA ASN A 54 -3.69 -1.24 11.30
C ASN A 54 -2.55 -2.26 11.44
N ASP A 55 -2.42 -2.88 12.62
CA ASP A 55 -1.38 -3.88 12.91
C ASP A 55 -1.33 -5.02 11.89
N ASP A 56 -2.49 -5.49 11.39
CA ASP A 56 -2.57 -6.57 10.39
C ASP A 56 -1.92 -6.16 9.06
N LEU A 57 -2.14 -4.93 8.60
CA LEU A 57 -1.48 -4.43 7.40
C LEU A 57 0.02 -4.23 7.63
N ASN A 58 0.41 -3.75 8.82
CA ASN A 58 1.80 -3.50 9.17
C ASN A 58 2.66 -4.77 9.15
N GLU A 59 2.11 -5.93 9.55
CA GLU A 59 2.80 -7.22 9.45
C GLU A 59 3.06 -7.67 8.01
N HIS A 60 2.31 -7.14 7.06
CA HIS A 60 2.29 -7.58 5.66
C HIS A 60 2.92 -6.61 4.68
N ILE A 61 3.60 -5.56 5.15
CA ILE A 61 4.40 -4.64 4.34
C ILE A 61 5.91 -4.78 4.65
N ASP A 62 6.75 -4.31 3.73
CA ASP A 62 8.22 -4.32 3.89
C ASP A 62 8.74 -3.03 4.54
N GLY A 63 7.96 -1.96 4.52
CA GLY A 63 8.31 -0.73 5.20
C GLY A 63 7.24 0.34 5.15
N ILE A 64 7.37 1.31 6.05
CA ILE A 64 6.56 2.52 6.08
C ILE A 64 7.43 3.68 5.62
N ARG A 65 6.96 4.40 4.60
CA ARG A 65 7.58 5.65 4.15
C ARG A 65 6.58 6.75 4.40
N SER A 66 6.82 7.62 5.38
CA SER A 66 5.99 8.82 5.57
C SER A 66 6.70 10.08 5.10
N LYS A 67 6.03 10.90 4.29
CA LYS A 67 6.59 12.16 3.76
C LYS A 67 5.78 13.41 4.08
N ILE A 68 4.68 13.33 4.80
CA ILE A 68 3.88 14.51 5.14
C ILE A 68 4.62 15.34 6.19
N LYS A 69 5.08 16.53 5.79
CA LYS A 69 5.64 17.55 6.70
C LYS A 69 4.59 18.55 7.18
N TYR A 70 3.51 18.76 6.42
CA TYR A 70 2.43 19.71 6.71
C TYR A 70 1.10 19.23 6.11
N PHE A 71 0.03 19.26 6.92
CA PHE A 71 -1.35 19.07 6.47
C PHE A 71 -1.84 20.36 5.82
N ILE A 72 -2.32 20.30 4.58
CA ILE A 72 -3.01 21.42 3.93
C ILE A 72 -4.51 21.15 4.06
N PRO A 73 -5.24 21.85 4.95
CA PRO A 73 -6.68 21.73 5.01
C PRO A 73 -7.26 22.13 3.66
N LYS A 74 -8.24 21.36 3.16
CA LYS A 74 -9.09 21.87 2.08
C LYS A 74 -9.98 22.94 2.69
N GLU A 75 -9.93 24.16 2.16
CA GLU A 75 -11.02 25.12 2.38
C GLU A 75 -12.31 24.49 1.82
N GLN A 76 -13.35 24.49 2.65
CA GLN A 76 -14.67 23.97 2.31
C GLN A 76 -15.39 24.88 1.31
#